data_AF-A0A966J830-F1
#
_entry.id   AF-A0A966J830-F1
#
_cell.length_a   1.000
_cell.length_b   1.000
_cell.length_c   1.000
_cell.angle_alpha   90.00
_cell.angle_beta   90.00
_cell.angle_gamma   90.00
#
_symmetry.space_group_name_H-M   'P 1'
#
loop_
_entity.id
_entity.type
_entity.pdbx_description
1 polymer ?
#
loop_
_entity_poly.entity_id
_entity_poly.type
_entity_poly.pdbx_seq_one_letter_code
_entity_poly.pdbx_strand_id
1 'polypeptide(L)'
;MRVTPAPLPALRPPGQVIEIARTLQDAGFEAWCVGGAVRDALLGLAHLDWDLATSATPPAVRRLFRRTVPVGIEFGTVGVLDRDGRMHEVT
;
A
#
# COMPACT_ATOMS: atom_id res chain seq x y z
N MET A 1 -29.09 -8.13 -21.08
CA MET A 1 -28.06 -9.18 -20.98
C MET A 1 -27.28 -8.94 -19.69
N ARG A 2 -27.49 -9.73 -18.63
CA ARG A 2 -26.70 -9.60 -17.39
C ARG A 2 -25.38 -10.31 -17.61
N VAL A 3 -24.29 -9.56 -17.69
CA VAL A 3 -22.94 -10.13 -17.61
C VAL A 3 -22.70 -10.41 -16.13
N THR A 4 -22.73 -11.67 -15.72
CA THR A 4 -22.16 -12.06 -14.43
C THR A 4 -20.65 -11.88 -14.54
N PRO A 5 -20.03 -10.98 -13.77
CA PRO A 5 -18.58 -10.87 -13.79
C PRO A 5 -17.98 -12.20 -13.33
N ALA A 6 -16.95 -12.65 -14.03
CA ALA A 6 -16.12 -13.74 -13.54
C ALA A 6 -15.62 -13.37 -12.13
N PRO A 7 -15.46 -14.35 -11.22
CA PRO A 7 -14.91 -14.09 -9.90
C PRO A 7 -13.59 -13.34 -10.03
N LEU A 8 -13.47 -12.22 -9.31
CA LEU A 8 -12.25 -11.41 -9.36
C LEU A 8 -11.07 -12.29 -8.93
N PRO A 9 -9.92 -12.19 -9.62
CA PRO A 9 -8.71 -12.87 -9.17
C PRO A 9 -8.41 -12.43 -7.74
N ALA A 10 -7.94 -13.37 -6.93
CA ALA A 10 -7.67 -13.05 -5.54
C ALA A 10 -6.43 -12.15 -5.47
N LEU A 11 -6.62 -10.92 -4.96
CA LEU A 11 -5.52 -10.02 -4.65
C LEU A 11 -4.64 -10.67 -3.57
N ARG A 12 -3.33 -10.66 -3.79
CA ARG A 12 -2.33 -11.25 -2.89
C ARG A 12 -1.22 -10.23 -2.59
N PRO A 13 -1.49 -9.16 -1.83
CA PRO A 13 -0.43 -8.28 -1.36
C PRO A 13 0.55 -9.06 -0.45
N PRO A 14 1.85 -8.75 -0.49
CA PRO A 14 2.83 -9.28 0.47
C PRO A 14 2.42 -9.02 1.91
N GLY A 15 2.84 -9.90 2.83
CA GLY A 15 2.53 -9.76 4.26
C GLY A 15 2.97 -8.42 4.84
N GLN A 16 4.12 -7.90 4.41
CA GLN A 16 4.66 -6.61 4.84
C GLN A 16 3.75 -5.43 4.44
N VAL A 17 3.12 -5.48 3.26
CA VAL A 17 2.16 -4.47 2.80
C VAL A 17 0.91 -4.50 3.68
N ILE A 18 0.43 -5.70 4.01
CA ILE A 18 -0.70 -5.89 4.92
C ILE A 18 -0.37 -5.37 6.34
N GLU A 19 0.84 -5.60 6.83
CA GLU A 19 1.30 -5.09 8.13
C GLU A 19 1.31 -3.55 8.16
N ILE A 20 1.79 -2.89 7.10
CA ILE A 20 1.78 -1.42 6.98
C ILE A 20 0.34 -0.90 6.96
N ALA A 21 -0.53 -1.49 6.14
CA ALA A 21 -1.95 -1.11 6.07
C ALA A 21 -2.64 -1.25 7.43
N ARG A 22 -2.42 -2.38 8.13
CA ARG A 22 -2.98 -2.61 9.47
C ARG A 22 -2.46 -1.60 10.49
N THR A 23 -1.17 -1.28 10.48
CA THR A 23 -0.60 -0.27 11.39
C THR A 23 -1.26 1.09 11.21
N LEU A 24 -1.56 1.48 9.96
CA LEU A 24 -2.29 2.71 9.66
C LEU A 24 -3.76 2.64 10.13
N GLN A 25 -4.44 1.53 9.86
CA GLN A 25 -5.84 1.30 10.24
C GLN A 25 -6.04 1.24 11.75
N ASP A 26 -5.16 0.55 12.47
CA ASP A 26 -5.17 0.46 13.94
C ASP A 26 -4.90 1.83 14.59
N ALA A 27 -4.22 2.74 13.87
CA ALA A 27 -4.02 4.13 14.28
C ALA A 27 -5.19 5.06 13.89
N GLY A 28 -6.26 4.53 13.28
CA GLY A 28 -7.48 5.27 12.91
C GLY A 28 -7.43 5.93 11.53
N PHE A 29 -6.47 5.57 10.68
CA PHE A 29 -6.39 6.08 9.30
C PHE A 29 -6.98 5.09 8.30
N GLU A 30 -7.48 5.58 7.18
CA GLU A 30 -7.81 4.72 6.05
C GLU A 30 -6.52 4.29 5.36
N ALA A 31 -6.45 3.05 4.87
CA ALA A 31 -5.32 2.55 4.11
C ALA A 31 -5.78 1.54 3.05
N TRP A 32 -5.30 1.73 1.82
CA TRP A 32 -5.73 0.96 0.65
C TRP A 32 -4.54 0.59 -0.23
N CYS A 33 -4.48 -0.65 -0.70
CA CYS A 33 -3.58 -1.00 -1.80
C CYS A 33 -4.10 -0.36 -3.09
N VAL A 34 -3.23 0.30 -3.85
CA VAL A 34 -3.59 1.03 -5.07
C VAL A 34 -2.61 0.76 -6.21
N GLY A 35 -2.86 1.36 -7.36
CA GLY A 35 -1.87 1.45 -8.44
C GLY A 35 -1.76 0.20 -9.32
N GLY A 36 -0.57 0.05 -9.90
CA GLY A 36 -0.28 -0.96 -10.92
C GLY A 36 -0.46 -2.38 -10.42
N ALA A 37 -0.02 -2.70 -9.21
CA ALA A 37 -0.16 -4.05 -8.65
C ALA A 37 -1.62 -4.51 -8.50
N VAL A 38 -2.54 -3.61 -8.17
CA VAL A 38 -3.98 -3.94 -8.12
C VAL A 38 -4.50 -4.24 -9.52
N ARG A 39 -4.21 -3.37 -10.50
CA ARG A 39 -4.59 -3.59 -11.91
C ARG A 39 -4.02 -4.92 -12.41
N ASP A 40 -2.73 -5.16 -12.21
CA ASP A 40 -2.02 -6.32 -12.74
C ASP A 40 -2.51 -7.60 -12.09
N ALA A 41 -2.79 -7.60 -10.78
CA ALA A 41 -3.41 -8.73 -10.09
C ALA A 41 -4.82 -9.03 -10.61
N LEU A 42 -5.62 -8.00 -10.90
CA LEU A 42 -6.95 -8.17 -11.52
C LEU A 42 -6.88 -8.67 -12.98
N LEU A 43 -5.76 -8.44 -13.67
CA LEU A 43 -5.47 -8.98 -15.01
C LEU A 43 -4.77 -10.35 -14.97
N GLY A 44 -4.45 -10.88 -13.79
CA GLY A 44 -3.71 -12.14 -13.64
C GLY A 44 -2.22 -12.06 -14.03
N LEU A 45 -1.64 -10.86 -14.04
CA LEU A 45 -0.23 -10.61 -14.36
C LEU A 45 0.65 -10.66 -13.10
N ALA A 46 1.96 -10.82 -13.29
CA ALA A 46 2.93 -10.70 -12.21
C ALA A 46 2.98 -9.26 -11.67
N HIS A 47 2.94 -9.11 -10.36
CA HIS A 47 2.94 -7.83 -9.67
C HIS A 47 4.36 -7.49 -9.20
N LEU A 48 4.81 -6.25 -9.40
CA LEU A 48 6.17 -5.84 -9.05
C LEU A 48 6.21 -5.03 -7.76
N ASP A 49 5.37 -4.00 -7.62
CA ASP A 49 5.39 -3.10 -6.46
C ASP A 49 3.97 -2.71 -6.02
N TRP A 50 3.66 -2.96 -4.74
CA TRP A 50 2.38 -2.69 -4.13
C TRP A 50 2.44 -1.37 -3.36
N ASP A 51 1.71 -0.36 -3.84
CA ASP A 51 1.66 0.96 -3.21
C ASP A 51 0.45 1.09 -2.28
N LEU A 52 0.61 1.90 -1.22
CA LEU A 52 -0.46 2.21 -0.29
C LEU A 52 -0.90 3.67 -0.43
N ALA A 53 -2.21 3.88 -0.53
CA ALA A 53 -2.85 5.17 -0.28
C ALA A 53 -3.37 5.22 1.16
N THR A 54 -3.24 6.36 1.84
CA THR A 54 -3.68 6.56 3.21
C THR A 54 -4.31 7.92 3.46
N SER A 55 -5.16 8.05 4.48
CA SER A 55 -5.59 9.36 4.97
C SER A 55 -4.59 10.02 5.94
N ALA A 56 -3.51 9.32 6.30
CA ALA A 56 -2.46 9.82 7.18
C ALA A 56 -1.56 10.84 6.46
N THR A 57 -1.28 11.98 7.11
CA THR A 57 -0.32 12.95 6.58
C THR A 57 1.12 12.42 6.68
N PRO A 58 2.08 12.93 5.88
CA PRO A 58 3.48 12.50 5.97
C PRO A 58 4.07 12.57 7.39
N PRO A 59 3.82 13.63 8.19
CA PRO A 59 4.23 13.64 9.60
C PRO A 59 3.59 12.53 10.45
N ALA A 60 2.32 12.19 10.20
CA ALA A 60 1.65 11.09 10.90
C ALA A 60 2.25 9.73 10.54
N VAL A 61 2.50 9.48 9.25
CA VAL A 61 3.18 8.26 8.78
C VAL A 61 4.57 8.15 9.44
N ARG A 62 5.37 9.22 9.43
CA ARG A 62 6.69 9.27 10.09
C ARG A 62 6.64 9.10 11.61
N ARG A 63 5.50 9.35 12.26
CA ARG A 63 5.29 9.08 13.69
C ARG A 63 4.96 7.62 13.96
N LEU A 64 4.21 6.99 13.06
CA LEU A 64 3.79 5.58 13.18
C LEU A 64 4.94 4.61 12.86
N PHE A 65 5.79 4.96 11.90
CA PHE A 65 6.88 4.10 11.43
C PHE A 65 8.24 4.65 11.82
N ARG A 66 9.06 3.85 12.51
CA ARG A 66 10.41 4.26 12.96
C ARG A 66 11.40 4.41 11.80
N ARG A 67 11.25 3.61 10.74
CA ARG A 67 12.17 3.57 9.60
C ARG A 67 11.47 4.11 8.35
N THR A 68 11.69 5.39 8.06
CA THR A 68 11.09 6.06 6.89
C THR A 68 12.15 6.78 6.06
N VAL A 69 11.91 6.85 4.74
CA VAL A 69 12.71 7.59 3.76
C VAL A 69 11.84 8.72 3.17
N PRO A 70 12.35 9.96 3.07
CA PRO A 70 11.65 11.02 2.34
C PRO A 70 11.80 10.77 0.83
N VAL A 71 10.75 10.24 0.20
CA VAL A 71 10.75 9.95 -1.25
C VAL A 71 10.11 11.10 -2.04
N GLY A 72 8.99 11.64 -1.55
CA GLY A 72 8.24 12.70 -2.24
C GLY A 72 7.33 13.47 -1.28
N ILE A 73 7.88 13.94 -0.15
CA ILE A 73 7.11 14.54 0.95
C ILE A 73 6.27 15.73 0.50
N GLU A 74 6.76 16.53 -0.45
CA GLU A 74 6.04 17.66 -1.03
C GLU A 74 4.77 17.25 -1.81
N PHE A 75 4.71 16.00 -2.24
CA PHE A 75 3.57 15.38 -2.93
C PHE A 75 2.77 14.41 -2.05
N GLY A 76 3.14 14.28 -0.76
CA GLY A 76 2.47 13.39 0.19
C GLY A 76 3.12 12.02 0.41
N THR A 77 4.15 11.66 -0.36
CA THR A 77 4.70 10.30 -0.33
C THR A 77 5.82 10.12 0.70
N VAL A 78 5.67 9.09 1.53
CA VAL A 78 6.68 8.60 2.49
C VAL A 78 7.06 7.16 2.11
N GLY A 79 8.35 6.87 2.00
CA GLY A 79 8.83 5.49 1.92
C GLY A 79 8.88 4.88 3.33
N VAL A 80 8.19 3.78 3.57
CA VAL A 80 8.26 3.00 4.81
C VAL A 80 9.14 1.77 4.58
N LEU A 81 10.15 1.57 5.43
CA LEU A 81 11.02 0.40 5.36
C LEU A 81 10.47 -0.72 6.23
N ASP A 82 10.29 -1.90 5.64
CA ASP A 82 9.93 -3.10 6.38
C ASP A 82 11.12 -3.67 7.19
N ARG A 83 10.90 -4.85 7.80
CA ARG A 83 11.92 -5.52 8.63
C ARG A 83 13.15 -5.93 7.83
N ASP A 84 12.97 -6.28 6.56
CA ASP A 84 14.02 -6.71 5.64
C ASP A 84 14.72 -5.52 4.96
N GLY A 85 14.25 -4.29 5.23
CA GLY A 85 14.79 -3.06 4.66
C GLY A 85 14.27 -2.76 3.26
N ARG A 86 13.24 -3.47 2.78
CA ARG A 86 12.57 -3.11 1.53
C ARG A 86 11.66 -1.90 1.76
N MET A 87 11.68 -0.98 0.81
CA MET A 87 10.87 0.23 0.84
C MET A 87 9.50 -0.03 0.21
N HIS A 88 8.47 0.48 0.87
CA HIS A 88 7.07 0.50 0.40
C HIS A 88 6.59 1.95 0.38
N GLU A 89 5.97 2.38 -0.70
CA GLU A 89 5.45 3.75 -0.80
C GLU A 89 4.09 3.86 -0.11
N VAL A 90 3.97 4.90 0.72
CA VAL A 90 2.74 5.28 1.41
C VAL A 90 2.45 6.73 1.07
N THR A 91 1.32 6.98 0.41
CA THR A 91 0.90 8.31 -0.07
C THR A 91 -0.43 8.71 0.53
#